data_AF-A0A5K0V287-F1
#
_entry.id   AF-A0A5K0V287-F1
#
_cell.length_a   1.000
_cell.length_b   1.000
_cell.length_c   1.000
_cell.angle_alpha   90.00
_cell.angle_beta   90.00
_cell.angle_gamma   90.00
#
_symmetry.space_group_name_H-M   'P 1'
#
loop_
_entity.id
_entity.type
_entity.pdbx_description
1 polymer ?
#
loop_
_entity_poly.entity_id
_entity_poly.type
_entity_poly.pdbx_seq_one_letter_code
_entity_poly.pdbx_strand_id
1 'polypeptide(L)' 'PLILRKKTARDMWVVLKQMYGQKKTAICTYQVMKTVYGIRHGNSSVAKYYGALKAKWEELDYHSDIPWHCPQDRVFLFLA' A
#
# COMPACT_ATOMS: atom_id res chain seq x y z
N PRO A 1 18.50 -2.52 23.99
CA PRO A 1 17.26 -2.61 23.16
C PRO A 1 16.49 -3.91 23.41
N LEU A 2 15.16 -3.87 23.55
CA LEU A 2 14.30 -5.04 23.85
C LEU A 2 14.47 -6.20 22.86
N ILE A 3 14.90 -5.91 21.63
CA ILE A 3 15.19 -6.88 20.57
C ILE A 3 16.37 -7.80 20.95
N LEU A 4 17.46 -7.25 21.51
CA LEU A 4 18.69 -8.01 21.82
C LEU A 4 18.54 -8.97 23.02
N ARG A 5 17.40 -8.91 23.73
CA ARG A 5 17.10 -9.81 24.87
C ARG A 5 16.39 -11.10 24.44
N LYS A 6 16.09 -11.27 23.15
CA LYS A 6 15.41 -12.46 22.66
C LYS A 6 16.39 -13.61 22.43
N LYS A 7 15.96 -14.84 22.73
CA LYS A 7 16.79 -16.04 22.64
C LYS A 7 16.98 -16.55 21.21
N THR A 8 16.07 -16.20 20.30
CA THR A 8 16.11 -16.66 18.90
C THR A 8 16.02 -15.50 17.93
N ALA A 9 16.65 -15.66 16.76
CA ALA A 9 16.55 -14.70 15.67
C ALA A 9 15.10 -14.50 15.20
N ARG A 10 14.26 -15.54 15.28
CA ARG A 10 12.82 -15.45 14.98
C ARG A 10 12.10 -14.50 15.92
N ASP A 11 12.35 -14.60 17.22
CA ASP A 11 11.73 -13.71 18.21
C ASP A 11 12.21 -12.26 18.05
N MET A 12 13.48 -12.05 17.68
CA MET A 12 14.00 -10.74 17.32
C MET A 12 13.26 -10.16 16.11
N TRP A 13 13.05 -10.97 15.07
CA TRP A 13 12.33 -10.58 13.86
C TRP A 13 10.88 -10.20 14.14
N VAL A 14 10.17 -10.95 14.99
CA VAL A 14 8.79 -10.64 15.38
C VAL A 14 8.69 -9.28 16.09
N VAL A 15 9.60 -8.99 17.02
CA VAL A 15 9.63 -7.69 17.73
C VAL A 15 9.95 -6.54 16.76
N LEU A 16 10.89 -6.74 15.83
CA LEU A 16 11.20 -5.76 14.80
C LEU A 16 10.00 -5.49 13.88
N LYS A 17 9.33 -6.55 13.42
CA LYS A 17 8.12 -6.46 12.59
C LYS A 17 6.99 -5.75 13.34
N GLN A 18 6.85 -5.96 14.64
CA GLN A 18 5.82 -5.29 15.42
C GLN A 18 6.13 -3.80 15.64
N MET A 19 7.38 -3.44 15.94
CA MET A 19 7.76 -2.04 16.17
C MET A 19 7.81 -1.20 14.90
N TYR A 20 8.21 -1.80 13.77
CA TYR A 20 8.46 -1.07 12.52
C TYR A 20 7.56 -1.49 11.35
N GLY A 21 6.84 -2.62 11.44
CA GLY A 21 5.99 -3.11 10.36
C GLY A 21 4.65 -2.42 10.29
N GLN A 22 3.99 -2.18 11.42
CA GLN A 22 2.62 -1.64 11.45
C GLN A 22 2.58 -0.12 11.20
N LYS A 23 3.58 0.61 11.67
CA LYS A 23 3.71 2.07 11.46
C LYS A 23 4.04 2.41 9.99
N LYS A 24 4.65 1.46 9.26
CA LYS A 24 4.94 1.61 7.83
C LYS A 24 3.69 1.50 6.98
N THR A 25 2.76 0.59 7.28
CA THR A 25 1.54 0.42 6.46
C THR A 25 0.70 1.69 6.48
N ALA A 26 0.31 2.22 7.65
CA ALA A 26 -0.52 3.43 7.72
C ALA A 26 0.13 4.67 7.07
N ILE A 27 1.44 4.88 7.26
CA ILE A 27 2.17 5.99 6.65
C ILE A 27 2.30 5.79 5.13
N CYS A 28 2.58 4.56 4.69
CA CYS A 28 2.69 4.22 3.27
C CYS A 28 1.35 4.37 2.56
N THR A 29 0.27 3.83 3.12
CA THR A 29 -1.11 4.03 2.63
C THR A 29 -1.45 5.51 2.51
N TYR A 30 -1.14 6.32 3.54
CA TYR A 30 -1.37 7.77 3.48
C TYR A 30 -0.58 8.45 2.35
N GLN A 31 0.71 8.11 2.18
CA GLN A 31 1.52 8.70 1.11
C GLN A 31 1.01 8.32 -0.27
N VAL A 32 0.67 7.04 -0.49
CA VAL A 32 0.10 6.57 -1.76
C VAL A 32 -1.25 7.26 -2.02
N MET A 33 -2.12 7.37 -1.01
CA MET A 33 -3.39 8.08 -1.12
C MET A 33 -3.19 9.56 -1.50
N LYS A 34 -2.24 10.23 -0.85
CA LYS A 34 -1.87 11.62 -1.17
C LYS A 34 -1.38 11.75 -2.61
N THR A 35 -0.60 10.78 -3.10
CA THR A 35 -0.18 10.76 -4.51
C THR A 35 -1.36 10.59 -5.44
N VAL A 36 -2.28 9.65 -5.16
CA VAL A 36 -3.50 9.44 -5.96
C VAL A 36 -4.35 10.71 -6.03
N TYR A 37 -4.61 11.37 -4.90
CA TYR A 37 -5.35 12.64 -4.87
C TYR A 37 -4.65 13.78 -5.66
N GLY A 38 -3.33 13.69 -5.84
CA GLY A 38 -2.54 14.62 -6.62
C GLY A 38 -2.59 14.37 -8.14
N ILE A 39 -3.06 13.20 -8.59
CA ILE A 39 -3.12 12.87 -10.02
C ILE A 39 -4.23 13.70 -10.66
N ARG A 40 -3.84 14.58 -11.59
CA ARG A 40 -4.77 15.39 -12.39
C ARG A 40 -4.58 15.06 -13.86
N HIS A 41 -5.68 15.03 -14.61
CA HIS A 41 -5.66 14.81 -16.05
C HIS A 41 -4.80 15.86 -16.76
N GLY A 42 -4.97 17.14 -16.42
CA GLY A 42 -4.18 18.24 -16.97
C GLY A 42 -4.20 18.24 -18.51
N ASN A 43 -3.02 18.33 -19.12
CA ASN A 43 -2.82 18.23 -20.57
C ASN A 43 -2.41 16.79 -21.01
N SER A 44 -2.53 15.80 -20.13
CA SER A 44 -2.19 14.41 -20.44
C SER A 44 -3.26 13.80 -21.34
N SER A 45 -2.92 12.81 -22.16
CA SER A 45 -3.95 12.01 -22.81
C SER A 45 -4.74 11.19 -21.77
N VAL A 46 -6.00 10.88 -22.09
CA VAL A 46 -6.88 10.06 -21.24
C VAL A 46 -6.19 8.74 -20.86
N ALA A 47 -5.58 8.06 -21.83
CA ALA A 47 -4.86 6.81 -21.59
C ALA A 47 -3.69 6.97 -20.60
N LYS A 48 -2.91 8.05 -20.71
CA LYS A 48 -1.76 8.32 -19.84
C LYS A 48 -2.21 8.65 -18.41
N TYR A 49 -3.29 9.41 -18.27
CA TYR A 49 -3.89 9.73 -16.98
C TYR A 49 -4.41 8.47 -16.28
N TYR A 50 -5.22 7.67 -16.96
CA TYR A 50 -5.76 6.43 -16.38
C TYR A 50 -4.68 5.41 -16.07
N GLY A 51 -3.63 5.30 -16.90
CA GLY A 51 -2.49 4.43 -16.61
C GLY A 51 -1.75 4.82 -15.33
N ALA A 52 -1.52 6.13 -15.11
CA ALA A 52 -0.89 6.61 -13.88
C ALA A 52 -1.76 6.40 -12.64
N LEU A 53 -3.08 6.60 -12.79
CA LEU A 53 -4.05 6.35 -11.72
C LEU A 53 -4.09 4.86 -11.35
N LYS A 54 -4.21 3.98 -12.35
CA LYS A 54 -4.25 2.52 -12.16
C LYS A 54 -3.00 2.02 -11.43
N ALA A 55 -1.81 2.40 -11.89
CA ALA A 55 -0.55 1.97 -11.28
C ALA A 55 -0.45 2.38 -9.79
N LYS A 56 -0.89 3.59 -9.44
CA LYS A 56 -0.89 4.05 -8.04
C LYS A 56 -1.98 3.39 -7.20
N TRP A 57 -3.11 3.03 -7.81
CA TRP A 57 -4.18 2.31 -7.14
C TRP A 57 -3.81 0.86 -6.83
N GLU A 58 -3.07 0.20 -7.72
CA GLU A 58 -2.53 -1.16 -7.50
C GLU A 58 -1.49 -1.18 -6.36
N GLU A 59 -0.61 -0.16 -6.29
CA GLU A 59 0.31 0.02 -5.17
C GLU A 59 -0.43 0.21 -3.83
N LEU A 60 -1.54 0.94 -3.85
CA LEU A 60 -2.39 1.12 -2.68
C LEU A 60 -3.05 -0.18 -2.24
N ASP A 61 -3.61 -0.95 -3.18
CA ASP A 61 -4.27 -2.24 -2.88
C ASP A 61 -3.29 -3.24 -2.28
N TYR A 62 -2.05 -3.27 -2.77
CA TYR A 62 -1.00 -4.15 -2.24
C TYR A 62 -0.64 -3.83 -0.77
N HIS A 63 -0.70 -2.56 -0.38
CA HIS A 63 -0.36 -2.09 0.96
C HIS A 63 -1.56 -1.89 1.88
N SER A 64 -2.78 -1.94 1.35
CA SER A 64 -3.99 -1.69 2.11
C SER A 64 -4.41 -2.94 2.88
N ASP A 65 -4.45 -2.82 4.21
CA ASP A 65 -5.13 -3.79 5.08
C ASP A 65 -6.67 -3.58 5.07
N ILE A 66 -7.18 -2.61 4.29
CA ILE A 66 -8.61 -2.30 4.20
C ILE A 66 -9.27 -3.28 3.24
N PRO A 67 -10.24 -4.09 3.71
CA PRO A 67 -10.98 -4.99 2.84
C PRO A 67 -11.83 -4.19 1.86
N TRP A 68 -11.90 -4.66 0.62
CA TRP A 68 -12.83 -4.13 -0.37
C TRP A 68 -14.26 -4.31 0.11
N HIS A 69 -15.07 -3.26 0.01
CA HIS A 69 -16.50 -3.35 0.26
C HIS A 69 -17.17 -4.30 -0.74
N CYS A 70 -16.71 -4.29 -2.00
CA CYS A 70 -17.22 -5.13 -3.07
C CYS A 70 -16.07 -6.03 -3.57
N PRO A 71 -16.03 -7.32 -3.17
CA PRO A 71 -14.96 -8.23 -3.58
C PRO A 71 -14.84 -8.43 -5.10
N GLN A 72 -15.93 -8.24 -5.84
CA GLN A 72 -15.99 -8.36 -7.29
C GLN A 72 -15.18 -7.27 -8.00
N ASP A 73 -15.12 -6.06 -7.43
CA ASP A 73 -14.41 -4.92 -8.01
C ASP A 73 -12.90 -5.14 -8.01
N ARG A 74 -12.42 -5.94 -7.06
CA ARG A 74 -11.01 -6.36 -6.99
C ARG A 74 -10.61 -7.17 -8.23
N VAL A 75 -11.48 -8.07 -8.69
CA VAL A 75 -11.20 -8.95 -9.84
C VAL A 75 -11.13 -8.16 -11.15
N PHE A 76 -11.97 -7.14 -11.30
CA PHE A 76 -11.97 -6.27 -12.49
C PHE A 76 -10.69 -5.43 -12.63
N LEU A 77 -10.08 -5.04 -11.52
CA LEU A 77 -8.84 -4.26 -11.52
C LEU A 77 -7.62 -5.05 -12.05
N PHE A 78 -7.58 -6.36 -11.79
CA PHE A 78 -6.50 -7.25 -12.25
C PHE A 78 -6.67 -7.77 -13.69
N LEU A 79 -7.83 -7.57 -14.33
CA LEU A 79 -8.14 -8.07 -15.68
C LEU A 79 -8.14 -6.98 -16.77
N ALA A 80 -8.12 -5.71 -16.39
CA ALA A 80 -7.85 -4.57 -17.28
C ALA A 80 -6.35 -4.24 -17.30
#